data_AF-A0A172U6Q4-F1
#
_entry.id   AF-A0A172U6Q4-F1
#
_cell.length_a   1.000
_cell.length_b   1.000
_cell.length_c   1.000
_cell.angle_alpha   90.00
_cell.angle_beta   90.00
_cell.angle_gamma   90.00
#
_symmetry.space_group_name_H-M   'P 1'
#
loop_
_entity.id
_entity.type
_entity.pdbx_description
1 polymer ?
#
loop_
_entity_poly.entity_id
_entity_poly.type
_entity_poly.pdbx_seq_one_letter_code
_entity_poly.pdbx_strand_id
1 'polypeptide(L)'
;MPPLHPALAANQKSLSDFKEMNFQGFSPDSFEQFIRALALKVIGPGVTIFGNGPDGGREAIFEGKVNFPSPPENIWDGYGVLQAKFKEKLETTQKDQQWAKSQLETELEKWVVNDKREPKPDYFIFCTNVELSSATNGGKDIINQVFKDYEDKIGLKDFAIWDANQLTGYVDGYAEIRQRFECFFTPGDLLAAIAKKLSKAVNRLVKNSFLQPIRPIFSTTRLIQH
;
A
#
# COMPACT_ATOMS: atom_id res chain seq x y z
N MET A 1 -9.75 -49.76 2.43
CA MET A 1 -9.89 -48.31 2.25
C MET A 1 -9.17 -47.93 0.96
N PRO A 2 -9.82 -47.27 -0.01
CA PRO A 2 -9.15 -46.86 -1.23
C PRO A 2 -8.16 -45.72 -0.92
N PRO A 3 -7.05 -45.59 -1.65
CA PRO A 3 -6.12 -44.47 -1.46
C PRO A 3 -6.79 -43.17 -1.90
N LEU A 4 -6.54 -42.10 -1.12
CA LEU A 4 -6.98 -40.74 -1.44
C LEU A 4 -6.46 -40.33 -2.83
N HIS A 5 -7.37 -39.84 -3.65
CA HIS A 5 -7.15 -39.38 -5.02
C HIS A 5 -6.06 -38.27 -5.06
N PRO A 6 -5.12 -38.26 -6.03
CA PRO A 6 -4.01 -37.28 -6.12
C PRO A 6 -4.43 -35.80 -6.29
N ALA A 7 -5.72 -35.52 -6.38
CA ALA A 7 -6.25 -34.20 -6.69
C ALA A 7 -6.17 -33.20 -5.52
N LEU A 8 -6.03 -33.66 -4.27
CA LEU A 8 -5.91 -32.73 -3.12
C LEU A 8 -4.50 -32.15 -2.95
N ALA A 9 -3.44 -32.84 -3.38
CA ALA A 9 -2.07 -32.33 -3.27
C ALA A 9 -1.74 -31.26 -4.32
N ALA A 10 -2.41 -31.30 -5.48
CA ALA A 10 -2.24 -30.29 -6.54
C ALA A 10 -2.87 -28.93 -6.16
N ASN A 11 -3.87 -28.91 -5.28
CA ASN A 11 -4.61 -27.70 -4.95
C ASN A 11 -3.92 -26.83 -3.87
N GLN A 12 -3.00 -27.38 -3.07
CA GLN A 12 -2.17 -26.60 -2.15
C GLN A 12 -1.01 -25.89 -2.86
N LYS A 13 -0.49 -26.47 -3.94
CA LYS A 13 0.59 -25.86 -4.74
C LYS A 13 0.09 -24.66 -5.57
N SER A 14 -1.17 -24.69 -5.98
CA SER A 14 -1.85 -23.58 -6.68
C SER A 14 -2.15 -22.37 -5.76
N LEU A 15 -2.15 -22.55 -4.44
CA LEU A 15 -2.40 -21.46 -3.47
C LEU A 15 -1.11 -20.71 -3.09
N SER A 16 0.06 -21.34 -3.28
CA SER A 16 1.37 -20.65 -3.20
C SER A 16 1.75 -19.92 -4.49
N ASP A 17 1.06 -20.18 -5.60
CA ASP A 17 1.15 -19.40 -6.85
C ASP A 17 0.31 -18.10 -6.78
N PHE A 18 -0.20 -17.71 -5.59
CA PHE A 18 -0.86 -16.43 -5.39
C PHE A 18 0.16 -15.30 -5.55
N LYS A 19 0.28 -14.87 -6.82
CA LYS A 19 0.68 -13.55 -7.29
C LYS A 19 1.89 -13.03 -6.51
N GLU A 20 3.10 -13.40 -6.96
CA GLU A 20 4.22 -12.46 -6.84
C GLU A 20 3.68 -11.10 -7.26
N MET A 21 3.54 -10.20 -6.31
CA MET A 21 2.98 -8.88 -6.55
C MET A 21 4.04 -8.10 -7.31
N ASN A 22 4.10 -8.33 -8.62
CA ASN A 22 4.88 -7.49 -9.48
C ASN A 22 4.09 -6.18 -9.61
N PHE A 23 4.76 -5.05 -9.41
CA PHE A 23 4.18 -3.72 -9.62
C PHE A 23 3.95 -3.46 -11.14
N GLN A 24 3.64 -4.50 -11.93
CA GLN A 24 3.34 -4.38 -13.35
C GLN A 24 2.03 -3.61 -13.53
N GLY A 25 2.01 -2.70 -14.50
CA GLY A 25 0.88 -1.79 -14.73
C GLY A 25 0.90 -0.52 -13.89
N PHE A 26 1.86 -0.37 -12.97
CA PHE A 26 2.17 0.94 -12.41
C PHE A 26 2.92 1.81 -13.44
N SER A 27 2.50 3.07 -13.57
CA SER A 27 3.35 4.18 -13.99
C SER A 27 4.03 4.83 -12.77
N PRO A 28 5.08 5.64 -12.95
CA PRO A 28 5.68 6.42 -11.88
C PRO A 28 4.65 7.20 -11.04
N ASP A 29 3.76 7.95 -11.71
CA ASP A 29 2.71 8.74 -11.04
C ASP A 29 1.74 7.88 -10.23
N SER A 30 1.35 6.71 -10.77
CA SER A 30 0.45 5.81 -10.04
C SER A 30 1.15 5.17 -8.83
N PHE A 31 2.48 5.00 -8.90
CA PHE A 31 3.28 4.44 -7.81
C PHE A 31 3.44 5.46 -6.70
N GLU A 32 3.67 6.73 -7.03
CA GLU A 32 3.64 7.84 -6.08
C GLU A 32 2.30 7.91 -5.34
N GLN A 33 1.19 7.84 -6.07
CA GLN A 33 -0.16 7.81 -5.47
C GLN A 33 -0.35 6.62 -4.52
N PHE A 34 0.18 5.46 -4.88
CA PHE A 34 0.18 4.27 -4.04
C PHE A 34 0.97 4.47 -2.74
N ILE A 35 2.20 4.99 -2.83
CA ILE A 35 3.02 5.28 -1.66
C ILE A 35 2.35 6.32 -0.75
N ARG A 36 1.70 7.35 -1.32
CA ARG A 36 0.94 8.36 -0.55
C ARG A 36 -0.23 7.73 0.22
N ALA A 37 -1.00 6.86 -0.43
CA ALA A 37 -2.10 6.14 0.23
C ALA A 37 -1.59 5.19 1.33
N LEU A 38 -0.46 4.53 1.08
CA LEU A 38 0.19 3.66 2.04
C LEU A 38 0.73 4.43 3.25
N ALA A 39 1.35 5.60 3.03
CA ALA A 39 1.85 6.45 4.09
C ALA A 39 0.74 6.87 5.07
N LEU A 40 -0.41 7.32 4.54
CA LEU A 40 -1.59 7.65 5.36
C LEU A 40 -2.06 6.47 6.20
N LYS A 41 -1.93 5.25 5.68
CA LYS A 41 -2.36 4.03 6.35
C LYS A 41 -1.37 3.55 7.42
N VAL A 42 -0.08 3.57 7.12
CA VAL A 42 1.00 3.02 7.96
C VAL A 42 1.45 4.01 9.02
N ILE A 43 1.64 5.27 8.63
CA ILE A 43 2.18 6.32 9.51
C ILE A 43 1.04 7.03 10.25
N GLY A 44 -0.08 7.25 9.56
CA GLY A 44 -1.32 7.80 10.11
C GLY A 44 -1.67 9.19 9.59
N PRO A 45 -2.66 9.87 10.22
CA PRO A 45 -3.23 11.12 9.74
C PRO A 45 -2.30 12.34 9.84
N GLY A 46 -1.17 12.23 10.55
CA GLY A 46 -0.14 13.29 10.62
C GLY A 46 0.67 13.45 9.33
N VAL A 47 0.42 12.61 8.32
CA VAL A 47 1.06 12.71 7.01
C VAL A 47 0.38 13.78 6.15
N THR A 48 1.18 14.72 5.65
CA THR A 48 0.79 15.68 4.60
C THR A 48 1.24 15.14 3.25
N ILE A 49 0.30 15.04 2.30
CA ILE A 49 0.55 14.57 0.95
C ILE A 49 0.83 15.74 0.03
N PHE A 50 1.94 15.67 -0.72
CA PHE A 50 2.24 16.66 -1.75
C PHE A 50 1.64 16.24 -3.10
N GLY A 51 1.19 17.23 -3.87
CA GLY A 51 0.69 17.04 -5.23
C GLY A 51 1.77 17.34 -6.27
N ASN A 52 1.40 17.26 -7.55
CA ASN A 52 2.27 17.68 -8.66
C ASN A 52 2.48 19.21 -8.57
N GLY A 53 3.64 19.62 -8.05
CA GLY A 53 3.99 21.02 -7.83
C GLY A 53 5.51 21.23 -7.77
N PRO A 54 5.98 22.48 -7.71
CA PRO A 54 7.41 22.82 -7.63
C PRO A 54 8.09 22.35 -6.33
N ASP A 55 7.37 21.63 -5.46
CA ASP A 55 7.71 21.28 -4.08
C ASP A 55 8.87 20.28 -3.93
N GLY A 56 9.75 20.22 -4.92
CA GLY A 56 11.02 19.54 -4.86
C GLY A 56 10.93 18.03 -5.08
N GLY A 57 9.75 17.47 -5.42
CA GLY A 57 9.60 16.05 -5.71
C GLY A 57 9.41 15.15 -4.48
N ARG A 58 8.91 15.70 -3.36
CA ARG A 58 8.54 14.95 -2.15
C ARG A 58 7.17 14.29 -2.36
N GLU A 59 6.98 13.05 -1.92
CA GLU A 59 5.68 12.39 -2.04
C GLU A 59 4.76 12.69 -0.88
N ALA A 60 5.32 12.63 0.32
CA ALA A 60 4.64 12.86 1.55
C ALA A 60 5.64 13.30 2.61
N ILE A 61 5.16 14.07 3.57
CA ILE A 61 5.91 14.40 4.78
C ILE A 61 5.07 14.08 6.00
N PHE A 62 5.71 14.00 7.15
CA PHE A 62 5.05 14.14 8.44
C PHE A 62 5.86 15.08 9.32
N GLU A 63 5.18 15.69 10.29
CA GLU A 63 5.82 16.55 11.28
C GLU A 63 5.27 16.21 12.67
N GLY A 64 6.19 16.07 13.62
CA GLY A 64 5.88 15.67 15.00
C GLY A 64 5.75 14.16 15.16
N LYS A 65 4.99 13.74 16.17
CA LYS A 65 4.84 12.33 16.56
C LYS A 65 3.97 11.55 15.57
N VAL A 66 4.51 10.43 15.09
CA VAL A 66 3.79 9.48 14.21
C VAL A 66 3.84 8.06 14.76
N ASN A 67 2.84 7.23 14.43
CA ASN A 67 2.76 5.85 14.92
C ASN A 67 3.66 4.88 14.12
N PHE A 68 4.91 5.29 13.86
CA PHE A 68 5.88 4.57 13.05
C PHE A 68 7.27 4.70 13.71
N PRO A 69 8.15 3.68 13.68
CA PRO A 69 7.97 2.37 13.04
C PRO A 69 7.18 1.35 13.88
N SER A 70 7.21 1.44 15.21
CA SER A 70 6.60 0.43 16.09
C SER A 70 5.99 1.06 17.35
N PRO A 71 4.73 1.53 17.28
CA PRO A 71 4.05 2.13 18.42
C PRO A 71 3.72 1.10 19.53
N PRO A 72 3.59 1.53 20.79
CA PRO A 72 3.76 2.90 21.27
C PRO A 72 5.22 3.24 21.66
N GLU A 73 6.09 2.24 21.76
CA GLU A 73 7.41 2.38 22.41
C GLU A 73 8.47 2.97 21.49
N ASN A 74 8.43 2.64 20.20
CA ASN A 74 9.41 3.11 19.22
C ASN A 74 8.69 3.90 18.11
N ILE A 75 8.47 5.17 18.39
CA ILE A 75 7.83 6.12 17.47
C ILE A 75 8.78 7.26 17.10
N TRP A 76 8.69 7.70 15.86
CA TRP A 76 9.38 8.87 15.36
C TRP A 76 8.67 10.15 15.79
N ASP A 77 9.45 11.17 16.14
CA ASP A 77 8.99 12.50 16.56
C ASP A 77 9.89 13.58 15.92
N GLY A 78 9.41 14.20 14.85
CA GLY A 78 10.18 15.17 14.08
C GLY A 78 9.67 15.31 12.65
N TYR A 79 10.48 15.92 11.79
CA TYR A 79 10.16 16.11 10.39
C TYR A 79 10.66 14.94 9.55
N GLY A 80 9.73 14.24 8.89
CA GLY A 80 10.06 13.11 8.02
C GLY A 80 9.64 13.31 6.59
N VAL A 81 10.44 12.77 5.68
CA VAL A 81 10.21 12.82 4.24
C VAL A 81 10.06 11.40 3.68
N LEU A 82 9.05 11.21 2.84
CA LEU A 82 8.89 10.03 2.03
C LEU A 82 9.22 10.34 0.57
N GLN A 83 10.08 9.51 -0.01
CA GLN A 83 10.40 9.57 -1.43
C GLN A 83 10.09 8.24 -2.10
N ALA A 84 9.27 8.27 -3.15
CA ALA A 84 9.07 7.15 -4.04
C ALA A 84 9.99 7.23 -5.26
N LYS A 85 10.51 6.08 -5.67
CA LYS A 85 11.22 5.88 -6.95
C LYS A 85 10.73 4.60 -7.59
N PHE A 86 10.25 4.72 -8.83
CA PHE A 86 9.71 3.59 -9.59
C PHE A 86 10.58 3.31 -10.82
N LYS A 87 11.02 2.05 -10.97
CA LYS A 87 11.68 1.56 -12.17
C LYS A 87 10.65 0.85 -13.04
N GLU A 88 10.24 1.49 -14.14
CA GLU A 88 9.20 0.95 -15.05
C GLU A 88 9.58 -0.40 -15.66
N LYS A 89 10.87 -0.58 -15.95
CA LYS A 89 11.39 -1.82 -16.52
C LYS A 89 12.49 -2.38 -15.63
N LEU A 90 12.15 -3.41 -14.88
CA LEU A 90 13.12 -4.24 -14.17
C LEU A 90 13.94 -5.05 -15.18
N GLU A 91 15.22 -5.26 -14.85
CA GLU A 91 16.17 -5.98 -15.70
C GLU A 91 16.72 -7.19 -14.95
N THR A 92 17.74 -6.96 -14.15
CA THR A 92 18.38 -7.98 -13.31
C THR A 92 18.54 -7.41 -11.92
N THR A 93 18.51 -8.28 -10.90
CA THR A 93 18.66 -7.90 -9.50
C THR A 93 19.81 -6.93 -9.27
N GLN A 94 20.98 -7.19 -9.85
CA GLN A 94 22.16 -6.33 -9.70
C GLN A 94 21.96 -4.94 -10.32
N LYS A 95 21.47 -4.87 -11.57
CA LYS A 95 21.22 -3.59 -12.26
C LYS A 95 20.12 -2.79 -11.59
N ASP A 96 19.08 -3.45 -11.13
CA ASP A 96 17.93 -2.82 -10.49
C ASP A 96 18.32 -2.25 -9.12
N GLN A 97 19.11 -2.99 -8.34
CA GLN A 97 19.66 -2.49 -7.07
C GLN A 97 20.64 -1.33 -7.26
N GLN A 98 21.51 -1.38 -8.28
CA GLN A 98 22.39 -0.27 -8.62
C GLN A 98 21.61 0.99 -9.03
N TRP A 99 20.52 0.81 -9.80
CA TRP A 99 19.62 1.89 -10.13
C TRP A 99 18.98 2.49 -8.87
N ALA A 100 18.45 1.66 -7.96
CA ALA A 100 17.83 2.13 -6.72
C ALA A 100 18.83 2.90 -5.84
N LYS A 101 20.07 2.39 -5.73
CA LYS A 101 21.18 3.08 -5.05
C LYS A 101 21.42 4.47 -5.65
N SER A 102 21.60 4.57 -6.96
CA SER A 102 21.84 5.84 -7.65
C SER A 102 20.68 6.83 -7.46
N GLN A 103 19.44 6.35 -7.45
CA GLN A 103 18.28 7.20 -7.20
C GLN A 103 18.27 7.74 -5.76
N LEU A 104 18.61 6.92 -4.77
CA LEU A 104 18.71 7.37 -3.38
C LEU A 104 19.84 8.39 -3.20
N GLU A 105 21.05 8.11 -3.72
CA GLU A 105 22.18 9.05 -3.66
C GLU A 105 21.80 10.40 -4.28
N THR A 106 21.17 10.36 -5.46
CA THR A 106 20.71 11.57 -6.14
C THR A 106 19.71 12.36 -5.30
N GLU A 107 18.84 11.68 -4.55
CA GLU A 107 17.86 12.38 -3.71
C GLU A 107 18.48 12.95 -2.43
N LEU A 108 19.31 12.17 -1.73
CA LEU A 108 19.98 12.62 -0.51
C LEU A 108 20.94 13.79 -0.80
N GLU A 109 21.67 13.74 -1.91
CA GLU A 109 22.58 14.83 -2.31
C GLU A 109 21.82 16.15 -2.51
N LYS A 110 20.57 16.13 -2.99
CA LYS A 110 19.75 17.36 -3.07
C LYS A 110 19.51 17.99 -1.70
N TRP A 111 19.41 17.21 -0.62
CA TRP A 111 19.29 17.74 0.74
C TRP A 111 20.61 18.25 1.31
N VAL A 112 21.74 17.78 0.78
CA VAL A 112 23.07 18.28 1.14
C VAL A 112 23.34 19.62 0.47
N VAL A 113 23.06 19.76 -0.83
CA VAL A 113 23.52 20.90 -1.64
C VAL A 113 22.49 22.01 -1.84
N ASN A 114 21.20 21.77 -1.57
CA ASN A 114 20.14 22.75 -1.83
C ASN A 114 19.65 23.41 -0.53
N ASP A 115 20.19 24.60 -0.24
CA ASP A 115 19.81 25.40 0.94
C ASP A 115 18.33 25.82 0.97
N LYS A 116 17.59 25.66 -0.15
CA LYS A 116 16.13 25.92 -0.17
C LYS A 116 15.32 24.73 0.37
N ARG A 117 15.95 23.58 0.58
CA ARG A 117 15.31 22.39 1.14
C ARG A 117 15.50 22.36 2.66
N GLU A 118 14.92 23.36 3.30
CA GLU A 118 14.87 23.49 4.75
C GLU A 118 13.40 23.40 5.25
N PRO A 119 13.16 22.82 6.45
CA PRO A 119 14.14 22.14 7.30
C PRO A 119 14.66 20.84 6.67
N LYS A 120 15.88 20.43 7.03
CA LYS A 120 16.37 19.08 6.70
C LYS A 120 15.56 17.99 7.43
N PRO A 121 15.35 16.81 6.82
CA PRO A 121 14.58 15.74 7.43
C PRO A 121 15.32 15.10 8.61
N ASP A 122 14.62 14.97 9.74
CA ASP A 122 15.01 14.09 10.84
C ASP A 122 14.87 12.62 10.43
N TYR A 123 13.90 12.30 9.59
CA TYR A 123 13.57 10.94 9.18
C TYR A 123 13.38 10.81 7.68
N PHE A 124 13.80 9.68 7.09
CA PHE A 124 13.66 9.45 5.66
C PHE A 124 13.10 8.07 5.36
N ILE A 125 12.08 8.00 4.51
CA ILE A 125 11.56 6.72 4.01
C ILE A 125 11.78 6.65 2.51
N PHE A 126 12.60 5.70 2.08
CA PHE A 126 12.85 5.42 0.68
C PHE A 126 11.97 4.26 0.19
N CYS A 127 11.10 4.56 -0.76
CA CYS A 127 10.13 3.61 -1.32
C CYS A 127 10.50 3.25 -2.76
N THR A 128 10.58 1.96 -3.08
CA THR A 128 10.92 1.48 -4.43
C THR A 128 10.27 0.15 -4.78
N ASN A 129 9.93 -0.04 -6.06
CA ASN A 129 9.46 -1.32 -6.60
C ASN A 129 10.59 -2.32 -6.90
N VAL A 130 11.84 -1.93 -6.66
CA VAL A 130 12.99 -2.81 -6.79
C VAL A 130 13.10 -3.70 -5.56
N GLU A 131 13.36 -4.99 -5.79
CA GLU A 131 13.67 -5.92 -4.71
C GLU A 131 15.11 -5.74 -4.22
N LEU A 132 15.26 -5.43 -2.92
CA LEU A 132 16.56 -5.31 -2.29
C LEU A 132 16.88 -6.61 -1.54
N SER A 133 17.88 -7.34 -2.04
CA SER A 133 18.25 -8.63 -1.47
C SER A 133 18.74 -8.47 -0.03
N SER A 134 18.36 -9.44 0.82
CA SER A 134 18.72 -9.49 2.24
C SER A 134 19.99 -10.32 2.51
N ALA A 135 20.69 -10.75 1.47
CA ALA A 135 21.99 -11.42 1.61
C ALA A 135 23.03 -10.44 2.17
N THR A 136 24.09 -10.94 2.80
CA THR A 136 25.24 -10.11 3.22
C THR A 136 25.84 -9.39 2.01
N ASN A 137 26.01 -8.07 2.11
CA ASN A 137 26.34 -7.16 1.00
C ASN A 137 25.28 -7.11 -0.12
N GLY A 138 24.05 -7.49 0.20
CA GLY A 138 22.89 -7.40 -0.67
C GLY A 138 22.36 -5.98 -0.81
N GLY A 139 21.29 -5.83 -1.57
CA GLY A 139 20.69 -4.52 -1.87
C GLY A 139 20.34 -3.72 -0.62
N LYS A 140 19.89 -4.38 0.47
CA LYS A 140 19.58 -3.68 1.72
C LYS A 140 20.81 -3.12 2.41
N ASP A 141 21.89 -3.89 2.50
CA ASP A 141 23.15 -3.44 3.11
C ASP A 141 23.74 -2.25 2.34
N ILE A 142 23.67 -2.30 1.00
CA ILE A 142 24.13 -1.21 0.12
C ILE A 142 23.33 0.06 0.36
N ILE A 143 21.99 -0.03 0.44
CA ILE A 143 21.12 1.14 0.68
C ILE A 143 21.29 1.67 2.11
N ASN A 144 21.43 0.79 3.11
CA ASN A 144 21.75 1.18 4.49
C ASN A 144 23.07 1.95 4.54
N GLN A 145 24.09 1.51 3.80
CA GLN A 145 25.38 2.21 3.75
C GLN A 145 25.24 3.61 3.14
N VAL A 146 24.44 3.76 2.08
CA VAL A 146 24.15 5.08 1.50
C VAL A 146 23.51 5.99 2.54
N PHE A 147 22.54 5.54 3.34
CA PHE A 147 21.98 6.39 4.38
C PHE A 147 23.03 6.80 5.43
N LYS A 148 23.86 5.86 5.89
CA LYS A 148 24.94 6.14 6.86
C LYS A 148 25.94 7.17 6.32
N ASP A 149 26.29 7.12 5.04
CA ASP A 149 27.22 8.05 4.41
C ASP A 149 26.68 9.50 4.32
N TYR A 150 25.37 9.68 4.54
CA TYR A 150 24.68 10.98 4.50
C TYR A 150 24.09 11.38 5.85
N GLU A 151 24.03 10.49 6.84
CA GLU A 151 23.44 10.70 8.17
C GLU A 151 23.95 11.99 8.81
N ASP A 152 25.27 12.13 8.92
CA ASP A 152 25.93 13.32 9.48
C ASP A 152 25.80 14.57 8.59
N LYS A 153 25.67 14.41 7.28
CA LYS A 153 25.60 15.53 6.32
C LYS A 153 24.25 16.24 6.36
N ILE A 154 23.19 15.49 6.62
CA ILE A 154 21.83 16.01 6.64
C ILE A 154 21.21 16.05 8.05
N GLY A 155 21.86 15.45 9.06
CA GLY A 155 21.37 15.37 10.43
C GLY A 155 20.25 14.35 10.60
N LEU A 156 20.29 13.26 9.84
CA LEU A 156 19.26 12.22 9.86
C LEU A 156 19.32 11.45 11.19
N LYS A 157 18.18 11.26 11.86
CA LYS A 157 18.07 10.48 13.09
C LYS A 157 17.83 9.00 12.82
N ASP A 158 17.01 8.71 11.83
CA ASP A 158 16.68 7.34 11.44
C ASP A 158 16.07 7.29 10.03
N PHE A 159 15.97 6.09 9.46
CA PHE A 159 15.39 5.90 8.13
C PHE A 159 14.66 4.57 8.00
N ALA A 160 13.82 4.46 6.99
CA ALA A 160 13.16 3.21 6.62
C ALA A 160 13.23 2.96 5.12
N ILE A 161 13.24 1.69 4.76
CA ILE A 161 13.28 1.24 3.36
C ILE A 161 12.03 0.43 3.10
N TRP A 162 11.20 0.91 2.17
CA TRP A 162 10.03 0.18 1.67
C TRP A 162 10.33 -0.31 0.25
N ASP A 163 11.06 -1.43 0.18
CA ASP A 163 11.36 -2.13 -1.07
C ASP A 163 10.17 -2.97 -1.55
N ALA A 164 10.33 -3.65 -2.69
CA ALA A 164 9.27 -4.47 -3.28
C ALA A 164 8.67 -5.48 -2.27
N ASN A 165 9.51 -6.11 -1.46
CA ASN A 165 9.10 -7.11 -0.48
C ASN A 165 8.30 -6.49 0.66
N GLN A 166 8.78 -5.37 1.23
CA GLN A 166 8.08 -4.65 2.28
C GLN A 166 6.74 -4.08 1.80
N LEU A 167 6.72 -3.51 0.59
CA LEU A 167 5.50 -2.99 -0.02
C LEU A 167 4.48 -4.11 -0.27
N THR A 168 4.92 -5.28 -0.75
CA THR A 168 4.05 -6.46 -0.90
C THR A 168 3.43 -6.87 0.43
N GLY A 169 4.24 -6.96 1.50
CA GLY A 169 3.75 -7.29 2.84
C GLY A 169 2.69 -6.30 3.36
N TYR A 170 2.88 -5.00 3.11
CA TYR A 170 1.86 -4.01 3.46
C TYR A 170 0.57 -4.20 2.64
N VAL A 171 0.70 -4.42 1.35
CA VAL A 171 -0.45 -4.60 0.48
C VAL A 171 -1.23 -5.85 0.88
N ASP A 172 -0.56 -6.94 1.27
CA ASP A 172 -1.18 -8.16 1.78
C ASP A 172 -1.92 -7.91 3.11
N GLY A 173 -1.33 -7.10 4.00
CA GLY A 173 -1.94 -6.72 5.28
C GLY A 173 -3.11 -5.74 5.17
N TYR A 174 -3.19 -4.92 4.12
CA TYR A 174 -4.19 -3.84 3.98
C TYR A 174 -5.06 -4.02 2.73
N ALA A 175 -6.11 -4.83 2.85
CA ALA A 175 -7.02 -5.17 1.74
C ALA A 175 -7.67 -3.94 1.07
N GLU A 176 -7.91 -2.86 1.80
CA GLU A 176 -8.43 -1.60 1.27
C GLU A 176 -7.49 -0.90 0.30
N ILE A 177 -6.17 -1.09 0.45
CA ILE A 177 -5.17 -0.53 -0.46
C ILE A 177 -5.20 -1.33 -1.78
N ARG A 178 -5.30 -2.66 -1.72
CA ARG A 178 -5.48 -3.52 -2.92
C ARG A 178 -6.69 -3.12 -3.74
N GLN A 179 -7.81 -2.85 -3.08
CA GLN A 179 -9.07 -2.53 -3.76
C GLN A 179 -9.08 -1.14 -4.41
N ARG A 180 -8.15 -0.26 -4.06
CA ARG A 180 -8.10 1.13 -4.53
C ARG A 180 -7.33 1.29 -5.84
N PHE A 181 -6.31 0.48 -6.10
CA PHE A 181 -5.48 0.62 -7.30
C PHE A 181 -5.79 -0.50 -8.29
N GLU A 182 -6.17 -0.12 -9.51
CA GLU A 182 -6.72 -1.06 -10.48
C GLU A 182 -5.74 -2.17 -10.89
N CYS A 183 -4.44 -1.87 -10.87
CA CYS A 183 -3.34 -2.81 -11.08
C CYS A 183 -3.28 -3.93 -10.01
N PHE A 184 -3.83 -3.70 -8.81
CA PHE A 184 -3.93 -4.73 -7.78
C PHE A 184 -5.20 -5.56 -7.85
N PHE A 185 -6.18 -5.25 -8.73
CA PHE A 185 -7.37 -6.09 -8.87
C PHE A 185 -6.96 -7.53 -9.19
N THR A 186 -7.19 -8.41 -8.24
CA THR A 186 -7.18 -9.84 -8.50
C THR A 186 -8.57 -10.26 -8.97
N PRO A 187 -8.70 -11.35 -9.75
CA PRO A 187 -10.00 -11.99 -9.96
C PRO A 187 -10.73 -12.30 -8.64
N GLY A 188 -9.98 -12.58 -7.56
CA GLY A 188 -10.52 -12.77 -6.22
C GLY A 188 -11.18 -11.53 -5.62
N ASP A 189 -10.59 -10.34 -5.81
CA ASP A 189 -11.18 -9.07 -5.35
C ASP A 189 -12.47 -8.73 -6.10
N LEU A 190 -12.51 -9.00 -7.42
CA LEU A 190 -13.71 -8.84 -8.23
C LEU A 190 -14.83 -9.80 -7.77
N LEU A 191 -14.49 -11.08 -7.55
CA LEU A 191 -15.43 -12.06 -7.01
C LEU A 191 -15.95 -11.66 -5.63
N ALA A 192 -15.08 -11.20 -4.73
CA ALA A 192 -15.46 -10.74 -3.40
C ALA A 192 -16.37 -9.51 -3.48
N ALA A 193 -16.09 -8.55 -4.37
CA ALA A 193 -16.93 -7.37 -4.59
C ALA A 193 -18.31 -7.74 -5.14
N ILE A 194 -18.37 -8.65 -6.11
CA ILE A 194 -19.63 -9.19 -6.66
C ILE A 194 -20.40 -9.92 -5.57
N ALA A 195 -19.76 -10.84 -4.84
CA ALA A 195 -20.40 -11.59 -3.75
C ALA A 195 -20.96 -10.66 -2.67
N LYS A 196 -20.23 -9.60 -2.30
CA LYS A 196 -20.69 -8.59 -1.33
C LYS A 196 -21.89 -7.80 -1.84
N LYS A 197 -21.91 -7.41 -3.13
CA LYS A 197 -23.06 -6.72 -3.74
C LYS A 197 -24.29 -7.65 -3.83
N LEU A 198 -24.10 -8.91 -4.23
CA LEU A 198 -25.16 -9.91 -4.29
C LEU A 198 -25.74 -10.18 -2.90
N SER A 199 -24.88 -10.38 -1.89
CA SER A 199 -25.31 -10.57 -0.50
C SER A 199 -26.13 -9.37 0.02
N LYS A 200 -25.68 -8.13 -0.22
CA LYS A 200 -26.45 -6.92 0.13
C LYS A 200 -27.80 -6.86 -0.59
N ALA A 201 -27.85 -7.21 -1.87
CA ALA A 201 -29.09 -7.23 -2.65
C ALA A 201 -30.08 -8.27 -2.11
N VAL A 202 -29.61 -9.50 -1.84
CA VAL A 202 -30.41 -10.57 -1.23
C VAL A 202 -30.93 -10.15 0.14
N ASN A 203 -30.07 -9.59 1.01
CA ASN A 203 -30.47 -9.10 2.33
C ASN A 203 -31.53 -7.99 2.25
N ARG A 204 -31.45 -7.10 1.25
CA ARG A 204 -32.47 -6.05 1.03
C ARG A 204 -33.81 -6.66 0.60
N LEU A 205 -33.78 -7.66 -0.29
CA LEU A 205 -34.97 -8.35 -0.75
C LEU A 205 -35.66 -9.11 0.41
N VAL A 206 -34.90 -9.86 1.21
CA VAL A 206 -35.43 -10.59 2.36
C VAL A 206 -36.06 -9.65 3.40
N LYS A 207 -35.40 -8.52 3.73
CA LYS A 207 -35.96 -7.51 4.64
C LYS A 207 -37.26 -6.89 4.11
N ASN A 208 -37.31 -6.59 2.82
CA ASN A 208 -38.51 -5.99 2.21
C ASN A 208 -39.69 -6.98 2.13
N SER A 209 -39.42 -8.28 2.00
CA SER A 209 -40.44 -9.33 2.02
C SER A 209 -40.98 -9.59 3.43
N PHE A 210 -40.16 -9.41 4.47
CA PHE A 210 -40.56 -9.65 5.87
C PHE A 210 -41.30 -8.44 6.50
N LEU A 211 -41.25 -7.26 5.89
CA LEU A 211 -41.87 -6.02 6.37
C LEU A 211 -43.18 -5.64 5.65
N GLN A 212 -43.79 -6.54 4.88
CA GLN A 212 -45.15 -6.31 4.37
C GLN A 212 -46.14 -6.72 5.49
N PRO A 213 -46.80 -5.80 6.21
CA PRO A 213 -47.92 -6.19 7.05
C PRO A 213 -49.00 -6.79 6.15
N ILE A 214 -49.40 -8.03 6.45
CA ILE A 214 -50.57 -8.67 5.85
C ILE A 214 -51.75 -7.73 6.09
N ARG A 215 -52.17 -6.97 5.06
CA ARG A 215 -53.37 -6.15 5.15
C ARG A 215 -54.56 -7.10 5.22
N PRO A 216 -55.35 -7.12 6.31
CA PRO A 216 -56.56 -7.92 6.33
C PRO A 216 -57.53 -7.36 5.29
N ILE A 217 -57.93 -8.20 4.35
CA ILE A 217 -58.97 -7.88 3.35
C ILE A 217 -60.31 -7.95 4.09
N PHE A 218 -60.73 -6.86 4.70
CA PHE A 218 -62.12 -6.69 5.11
C PHE A 218 -62.58 -5.27 4.75
N SER A 219 -63.47 -5.18 3.76
CA SER A 219 -64.36 -4.03 3.63
C SER A 219 -65.69 -4.46 3.01
N THR A 220 -66.56 -4.92 3.91
CA THR A 220 -67.97 -4.54 4.09
C THR A 220 -68.88 -4.44 2.86
N THR A 221 -69.79 -5.41 2.80
CA THR A 221 -71.08 -5.42 2.10
C THR A 221 -71.76 -4.04 2.07
N ARG A 222 -71.99 -3.48 0.87
CA ARG A 222 -73.02 -2.45 0.68
C ARG A 222 -74.38 -3.14 0.64
N LEU A 223 -75.16 -2.92 1.70
CA LEU A 223 -76.61 -3.12 1.69
C LEU A 223 -77.23 -2.15 0.67
N ILE A 224 -77.97 -2.74 -0.27
CA ILE A 224 -78.83 -2.05 -1.22
C ILE A 224 -80.26 -2.11 -0.66
N GLN A 225 -80.95 -0.97 -0.84
CA GLN A 225 -82.41 -0.75 -0.91
C GLN A 225 -83.19 -0.13 0.27
N HIS A 226 -83.69 1.06 -0.07
CA HIS A 226 -84.98 1.74 0.16
C HIS A 226 -85.50 1.97 1.56
#